data_AF-A0A3N9NZE8-F1
#
_entry.id   AF-A0A3N9NZE8-F1
#
_cell.length_a   1.000
_cell.length_b   1.000
_cell.length_c   1.000
_cell.angle_alpha   90.00
_cell.angle_beta   90.00
_cell.angle_gamma   90.00
#
_symmetry.space_group_name_H-M   'P 1'
#
loop_
_entity.id
_entity.type
_entity.pdbx_description
1 polymer ?
#
loop_
_entity_poly.entity_id
_entity_poly.type
_entity_poly.pdbx_seq_one_letter_code
_entity_poly.pdbx_strand_id
1 'polypeptide(L)'
;MQAGNSTENIEIRGVVIPAQWDRRGNIIQVAIQTDSFERYLIEGEQDAEVMKWIDQAVHIRGKIIGEDVVGHKIITVQWIENLTPTQMI
;
A
#
# COMPACT_ATOMS: atom_id res chain seq x y z
N MET A 1 17.12 26.73 10.49
CA MET A 1 16.05 26.29 9.59
C MET A 1 15.66 24.89 10.04
N GLN A 2 14.50 24.71 10.66
CA GLN A 2 14.07 23.39 11.13
C GLN A 2 13.40 22.67 9.95
N ALA A 3 14.00 21.57 9.49
CA ALA A 3 13.33 20.65 8.58
C ALA A 3 12.23 19.96 9.38
N GLY A 4 10.97 20.23 9.02
CA GLY A 4 9.81 19.54 9.60
C GLY A 4 9.87 18.07 9.25
N ASN A 5 10.38 17.26 10.18
CA ASN A 5 10.40 15.81 10.06
C ASN A 5 9.07 15.28 10.63
N SER A 6 7.95 15.59 9.98
CA SER A 6 6.65 15.00 10.31
C SER A 6 6.57 13.64 9.63
N THR A 7 7.08 12.63 10.34
CA THR A 7 6.90 11.20 10.06
C THR A 7 5.44 10.81 10.35
N GLU A 8 4.50 11.47 9.68
CA GLU A 8 3.07 11.28 9.92
C GLU A 8 2.63 9.93 9.37
N ASN A 9 1.97 9.17 10.24
CA ASN A 9 1.27 7.97 9.81
C ASN A 9 0.06 8.38 8.98
N ILE A 10 -0.03 7.82 7.78
CA ILE A 10 -1.19 7.98 6.91
C ILE A 10 -2.09 6.75 6.98
N GLU A 11 -3.37 6.97 6.73
CA GLU A 11 -4.37 5.93 6.57
C GLU A 11 -4.84 5.89 5.12
N ILE A 12 -4.90 4.68 4.56
CA ILE A 12 -5.31 4.47 3.18
C ILE A 12 -6.36 3.36 3.16
N ARG A 13 -7.44 3.60 2.44
CA ARG A 13 -8.44 2.59 2.10
C ARG A 13 -8.37 2.32 0.61
N GLY A 14 -8.41 1.06 0.23
CA GLY A 14 -8.33 0.68 -1.17
C GLY A 14 -8.29 -0.83 -1.34
N VAL A 15 -8.04 -1.26 -2.57
CA VAL A 15 -7.90 -2.68 -2.91
C VAL A 15 -6.43 -3.02 -3.08
N VAL A 16 -6.01 -4.15 -2.53
CA VAL A 16 -4.67 -4.66 -2.78
C VAL A 16 -4.61 -5.21 -4.20
N ILE A 17 -3.72 -4.67 -5.01
CA ILE A 17 -3.49 -5.12 -6.38
C ILE A 17 -2.03 -5.57 -6.57
N PRO A 18 -1.78 -6.54 -7.47
CA PRO A 18 -0.41 -6.82 -7.89
C PRO A 18 0.21 -5.60 -8.59
N ALA A 19 1.46 -5.30 -8.28
CA ALA A 19 2.22 -4.19 -8.88
C ALA A 19 3.35 -4.67 -9.78
N GLN A 20 4.01 -5.77 -9.42
CA GLN A 20 5.11 -6.34 -10.18
C GLN A 20 5.09 -7.87 -10.17
N TRP A 21 5.48 -8.46 -11.29
CA TRP A 21 5.66 -9.90 -11.46
C TRP A 21 7.10 -10.23 -11.83
N ASP A 22 7.59 -11.38 -11.36
CA ASP A 22 8.80 -11.98 -11.89
C ASP A 22 8.56 -12.62 -13.27
N ARG A 23 9.63 -13.11 -13.90
CA ARG A 23 9.56 -13.75 -15.23
C ARG A 23 8.79 -15.07 -15.25
N ARG A 24 8.47 -15.64 -14.08
CA ARG A 24 7.73 -16.90 -13.92
C ARG A 24 6.24 -16.64 -13.63
N GLY A 25 5.84 -15.38 -13.54
CA GLY A 25 4.46 -14.97 -13.23
C GLY A 25 4.15 -14.91 -11.74
N ASN A 26 5.15 -15.00 -10.85
CA ASN A 26 4.94 -14.81 -9.43
C ASN A 26 4.87 -13.32 -9.11
N ILE A 27 3.95 -12.93 -8.24
CA ILE A 27 3.84 -11.55 -7.76
C ILE A 27 5.02 -11.29 -6.81
N ILE A 28 5.76 -10.22 -7.04
CA ILE A 28 6.94 -9.82 -6.25
C ILE A 28 6.80 -8.43 -5.62
N GLN A 29 5.69 -7.74 -5.89
CA GLN A 29 5.33 -6.48 -5.24
C GLN A 29 3.81 -6.27 -5.36
N VAL A 30 3.20 -5.69 -4.33
CA VAL A 30 1.80 -5.25 -4.34
C VAL A 30 1.66 -3.75 -4.10
N ALA A 31 0.50 -3.22 -4.43
CA ALA A 31 0.10 -1.84 -4.16
C ALA A 31 -1.30 -1.77 -3.56
N ILE A 32 -1.60 -0.70 -2.84
CA ILE A 32 -2.98 -0.31 -2.55
C ILE A 32 -3.44 0.66 -3.63
N GLN A 33 -4.51 0.32 -4.33
CA GLN A 33 -5.20 1.23 -5.23
C GLN A 33 -6.42 1.81 -4.54
N THR A 34 -6.47 3.14 -4.41
CA THR A 34 -7.62 3.85 -3.88
C THR A 34 -8.75 3.94 -4.92
N ASP A 35 -9.92 4.37 -4.47
CA ASP A 35 -11.06 4.74 -5.32
C ASP A 35 -10.75 5.88 -6.29
N SER A 36 -9.87 6.81 -5.90
CA SER A 36 -9.33 7.89 -6.74
C SER A 36 -8.26 7.42 -7.74
N PHE A 37 -8.03 6.10 -7.84
CA PHE A 37 -6.99 5.46 -8.65
C PHE A 37 -5.55 5.81 -8.27
N GLU A 38 -5.31 6.48 -7.13
CA GLU A 38 -3.96 6.64 -6.59
C GLU A 38 -3.39 5.27 -6.20
N ARG A 39 -2.09 5.08 -6.45
CA ARG A 39 -1.37 3.85 -6.14
C ARG A 39 -0.31 4.09 -5.10
N TYR A 40 -0.31 3.24 -4.08
CA TYR A 40 0.67 3.22 -3.02
C TYR A 40 1.42 1.90 -3.07
N LEU A 41 2.67 1.91 -3.51
CA LEU A 41 3.52 0.73 -3.57
C LEU A 41 3.91 0.31 -2.15
N ILE A 42 3.74 -0.97 -1.84
CA ILE A 42 4.15 -1.51 -0.55
C ILE A 42 5.63 -1.89 -0.62
N GLU A 43 6.39 -1.48 0.40
CA GLU A 43 7.78 -1.90 0.60
C GLU A 43 8.04 -2.19 2.08
N GLY A 44 8.91 -3.17 2.35
CA GLY A 44 9.35 -3.53 3.69
C GLY A 44 8.89 -4.92 4.14
N GLU A 45 9.12 -5.25 5.41
CA GLU A 45 8.92 -6.60 5.97
C GLU A 45 7.47 -7.11 5.87
N GLN A 46 6.50 -6.20 5.80
CA GLN A 46 5.08 -6.53 5.74
C GLN A 46 4.57 -6.83 4.32
N ASP A 47 5.40 -6.67 3.28
CA ASP A 47 4.99 -6.90 1.88
C ASP A 47 4.36 -8.30 1.70
N ALA A 48 5.00 -9.34 2.24
CA ALA A 48 4.47 -10.70 2.20
C ALA A 48 3.14 -10.89 2.96
N GLU A 49 2.89 -10.12 4.02
CA GLU A 49 1.62 -10.15 4.74
C GLU A 49 0.52 -9.46 3.91
N VAL A 50 0.83 -8.32 3.30
CA VAL A 50 -0.11 -7.57 2.45
C VAL A 50 -0.49 -8.36 1.20
N MET A 51 0.44 -9.13 0.62
CA MET A 51 0.15 -10.01 -0.52
C MET A 51 -0.99 -11.01 -0.28
N LYS A 52 -1.24 -11.43 0.96
CA LYS A 52 -2.35 -12.34 1.30
C LYS A 52 -3.73 -11.73 1.04
N TRP A 53 -3.78 -10.41 0.90
CA TRP A 53 -4.99 -9.62 0.75
C TRP A 53 -5.25 -9.17 -0.69
N ILE A 54 -4.50 -9.67 -1.68
CA ILE A 54 -4.73 -9.39 -3.10
C ILE A 54 -6.23 -9.58 -3.44
N ASP A 55 -6.75 -8.62 -4.21
CA ASP A 55 -8.16 -8.49 -4.62
C ASP A 55 -9.15 -8.21 -3.48
N GLN A 56 -8.65 -7.94 -2.28
CA GLN A 56 -9.49 -7.58 -1.12
C GLN A 56 -9.36 -6.10 -0.81
N ALA A 57 -10.48 -5.52 -0.36
CA ALA A 57 -10.50 -4.18 0.19
C ALA A 57 -9.87 -4.20 1.58
N VAL A 58 -8.98 -3.24 1.83
CA VAL A 58 -8.23 -3.13 3.07
C VAL A 58 -8.20 -1.69 3.55
N HIS A 59 -7.99 -1.56 4.85
CA HIS A 59 -7.63 -0.31 5.49
C HIS A 59 -6.25 -0.49 6.11
N ILE A 60 -5.30 0.32 5.67
CA ILE A 60 -3.93 0.26 6.13
C ILE A 60 -3.54 1.55 6.83
N ARG A 61 -2.65 1.42 7.80
CA ARG A 61 -1.93 2.54 8.41
C ARG A 61 -0.44 2.34 8.21
N GLY A 62 0.24 3.37 7.73
CA GLY A 62 1.65 3.28 7.37
C GLY A 62 2.35 4.61 7.21
N LYS A 63 3.59 4.58 6.74
CA LYS A 63 4.43 5.76 6.53
C LYS A 63 4.91 5.82 5.09
N ILE A 64 4.72 6.96 4.43
CA ILE A 64 5.36 7.22 3.14
C ILE A 64 6.87 7.31 3.37
N ILE A 65 7.63 6.46 2.68
CA ILE A 65 9.10 6.43 2.76
C ILE A 65 9.77 6.97 1.51
N GLY A 66 9.00 7.27 0.46
CA GLY A 66 9.51 7.83 -0.78
C GLY A 66 8.49 7.76 -1.89
N GLU A 67 8.99 7.87 -3.10
CA GLU A 67 8.23 7.84 -4.34
C GLU A 67 9.08 7.11 -5.38
N ASP A 68 8.45 6.31 -6.24
CA ASP A 68 9.15 5.67 -7.36
C ASP A 68 9.45 6.67 -8.48
N VAL A 69 10.13 6.21 -9.54
CA VAL A 69 10.50 7.06 -10.68
C VAL A 69 9.32 7.53 -11.53
N VAL A 70 8.12 6.97 -11.33
CA VAL A 70 6.90 7.29 -12.07
C VAL A 70 5.95 8.19 -11.25
N GLY A 71 6.23 8.39 -9.96
CA GLY A 71 5.43 9.22 -9.07
C GLY A 71 4.47 8.42 -8.18
N HIS A 72 4.66 7.10 -8.03
CA HIS A 72 3.88 6.33 -7.07
C HIS A 72 4.50 6.45 -5.68
N LYS A 73 3.67 6.80 -4.69
CA LYS A 73 4.09 6.85 -3.28
C LYS A 73 4.47 5.46 -2.81
N ILE A 74 5.59 5.34 -2.10
CA ILE A 74 6.05 4.10 -1.49
C ILE A 74 5.73 4.15 0.00
N ILE A 75 5.06 3.13 0.53
CA ILE A 75 4.59 3.06 1.92
C ILE A 75 5.08 1.80 2.63
N THR A 76 5.50 1.98 3.88
CA THR A 76 5.67 0.88 4.85
C THR A 76 4.39 0.67 5.64
N VAL A 77 3.91 -0.56 5.71
CA VAL A 77 2.68 -0.89 6.44
C VAL A 77 2.99 -1.22 7.88
N GLN A 78 2.31 -0.55 8.81
CA GLN A 78 2.42 -0.81 10.24
C GLN A 78 1.22 -1.57 10.78
N TRP A 79 0.08 -1.45 10.11
CA TRP A 79 -1.17 -2.13 10.44
C TRP A 79 -2.04 -2.26 9.20
N ILE A 80 -2.80 -3.35 9.15
CA ILE A 80 -3.71 -3.70 8.06
C ILE A 80 -4.93 -4.44 8.63
N GLU A 81 -6.11 -4.09 8.13
CA GLU A 81 -7.34 -4.86 8.33
C GLU A 81 -8.09 -5.04 7.00
N ASN A 82 -8.87 -6.12 6.92
CA ASN A 82 -9.83 -6.31 5.84
C ASN A 82 -11.02 -5.39 6.02
N LEU A 83 -11.44 -4.75 4.94
CA LEU A 83 -12.72 -4.07 4.90
C LEU A 83 -13.80 -5.03 4.39
N THR A 84 -14.78 -5.27 5.25
CA THR A 84 -15.99 -5.98 4.83
C THR A 84 -16.78 -5.13 3.82
N PRO A 85 -17.61 -5.73 2.94
CA PRO A 85 -18.38 -4.98 1.94
C PRO A 85 -19.22 -3.83 2.52
N THR A 86 -19.65 -3.94 3.78
CA THR A 86 -20.42 -2.93 4.51
C THR A 86 -19.60 -1.69 4.90
N GLN A 87 -18.27 -1.75 4.82
CA GLN A 87 -17.35 -0.65 5.17
C GLN A 87 -16.80 0.10 3.95
N MET A 88 -17.23 -0.28 2.74
CA MET A 88 -16.85 0.39 1.48
C MET A 88 -17.84 1.49 1.05
N ILE A 89 -18.84 1.81 1.88
CA ILE A 89 -19.92 2.77 1.61
C ILE A 89 -19.81 4.01 2.48
#